data_AF-A0A970QPY1-F1
#
_entry.id   AF-A0A970QPY1-F1
#
_cell.length_a   1.000
_cell.length_b   1.000
_cell.length_c   1.000
_cell.angle_alpha   90.00
_cell.angle_beta   90.00
_cell.angle_gamma   90.00
#
_symmetry.space_group_name_H-M   'P 1'
#
loop_
_entity.id
_entity.type
_entity.pdbx_description
1 polymer ?
#
loop_
_entity_poly.entity_id
_entity_poly.type
_entity_poly.pdbx_seq_one_letter_code
_entity_poly.pdbx_strand_id
1 'polypeptide(L)'
;RCIFMAPPAKRVPSLMEDLFSWMNREKEDLHPLILSSVFHDEFVFIHPFADGNGRMARLWQTGILCAWNPIFQYLPIESQIHAFQPEYYEAIATCHREGQSNSFVLFMLEKIDETLDMVFRQTDSSDSIIGQYVKRLLDAMEYDVPYSANRIMELLHLKSRETLRKNYINPALEMGLIIMSNPDKPTSRNQTYMKR
;
A
#
# COMPACT_ATOMS: atom_id res chain seq x y z
N ARG A 1 -10.51 26.22 21.64
CA ARG A 1 -10.97 26.94 20.42
C ARG A 1 -11.98 26.04 19.75
N CYS A 2 -13.21 26.50 19.48
CA CYS A 2 -14.17 25.70 18.72
C CYS A 2 -13.66 25.60 17.29
N ILE A 3 -13.31 24.40 16.83
CA ILE A 3 -12.77 24.17 15.48
C ILE A 3 -13.94 24.10 14.47
N PHE A 4 -15.11 23.62 14.91
CA PHE A 4 -16.28 23.43 14.07
C PHE A 4 -17.56 23.28 14.91
N MET A 5 -18.70 23.76 14.38
CA MET A 5 -20.03 23.54 14.94
C MET A 5 -20.82 22.65 13.98
N ALA A 6 -21.08 21.41 14.40
CA ALA A 6 -21.86 20.46 13.61
C ALA A 6 -23.31 20.91 13.42
N PRO A 7 -24.00 20.41 12.37
CA PRO A 7 -25.42 20.60 12.19
C PRO A 7 -26.22 20.17 13.44
N PRO A 8 -27.38 20.80 13.72
CA PRO A 8 -28.26 20.35 14.79
C PRO A 8 -28.62 18.87 14.65
N ALA A 9 -28.58 18.11 15.76
CA ALA A 9 -28.84 16.65 15.75
C ALA A 9 -30.13 16.25 15.01
N LYS A 10 -31.18 17.08 15.07
CA LYS A 10 -32.45 16.87 14.34
C LYS A 10 -32.31 16.83 12.81
N ARG A 11 -31.24 17.40 12.25
CA ARG A 11 -30.95 17.40 10.80
C ARG A 11 -30.07 16.23 10.37
N VAL A 12 -29.34 15.61 11.29
CA VAL A 12 -28.37 14.55 10.98
C VAL A 12 -28.99 13.39 10.19
N PRO A 13 -30.16 12.83 10.54
CA PRO A 13 -30.74 11.72 9.77
C PRO A 13 -30.97 12.06 8.30
N SER A 14 -31.57 13.22 8.02
CA SER A 14 -31.83 13.70 6.65
C SER A 14 -30.53 13.97 5.89
N LEU A 15 -29.55 14.60 6.53
CA LEU A 15 -28.26 14.89 5.88
C LEU A 15 -27.49 13.61 5.52
N MET A 16 -27.53 12.60 6.39
CA MET A 16 -26.92 11.31 6.11
C MET A 16 -27.65 10.58 4.97
N GLU A 17 -28.98 10.64 4.93
CA GLU A 17 -29.78 10.10 3.83
C GLU A 17 -29.45 10.78 2.49
N ASP A 18 -29.34 12.12 2.50
CA ASP A 18 -28.94 12.90 1.33
C ASP A 18 -27.53 12.53 0.85
N LEU A 19 -26.57 12.38 1.78
CA LEU A 19 -25.19 12.00 1.46
C LEU A 19 -25.11 10.61 0.82
N PHE A 20 -25.78 9.60 1.40
CA PHE A 20 -25.80 8.26 0.82
C PHE A 20 -26.59 8.21 -0.50
N SER A 21 -27.65 9.00 -0.64
CA SER A 21 -28.41 9.11 -1.89
C SER A 21 -27.58 9.75 -3.00
N TRP A 22 -26.83 10.81 -2.69
CA TRP A 22 -25.85 11.41 -3.58
C TRP A 22 -24.79 10.38 -3.99
N MET A 23 -24.15 9.71 -3.04
CA MET A 23 -23.11 8.73 -3.32
C MET A 23 -23.62 7.63 -4.27
N ASN A 24 -24.81 7.09 -4.01
CA ASN A 24 -25.40 6.04 -4.85
C ASN A 24 -25.78 6.50 -6.26
N ARG A 25 -26.12 7.78 -6.42
CA ARG A 25 -26.44 8.37 -7.73
C ARG A 25 -25.19 8.65 -8.55
N GLU A 26 -24.16 9.20 -7.93
CA GLU A 26 -22.96 9.66 -8.63
C GLU A 26 -21.88 8.56 -8.81
N LYS A 27 -22.00 7.41 -8.14
CA LYS A 27 -20.93 6.38 -8.11
C LYS A 27 -20.52 5.79 -9.47
N GLU A 28 -21.38 5.88 -10.47
CA GLU A 28 -21.07 5.37 -11.82
C GLU A 28 -20.37 6.43 -12.68
N ASP A 29 -20.57 7.72 -12.38
CA ASP A 29 -20.08 8.86 -13.17
C ASP A 29 -18.83 9.52 -12.56
N LEU A 30 -18.70 9.49 -11.23
CA LEU A 30 -17.55 10.05 -10.52
C LEU A 30 -16.47 9.01 -10.29
N HIS A 31 -15.22 9.41 -10.53
CA HIS A 31 -14.08 8.56 -10.22
C HIS A 31 -14.03 8.27 -8.69
N PRO A 32 -13.84 7.01 -8.25
CA PRO A 32 -13.93 6.62 -6.83
C PRO A 32 -12.98 7.37 -5.89
N LEU A 33 -11.81 7.81 -6.39
CA LEU A 33 -10.90 8.69 -5.63
C LEU A 33 -11.56 10.03 -5.24
N ILE A 34 -12.31 10.63 -6.17
CA ILE A 34 -13.01 11.90 -5.94
C ILE A 34 -14.22 11.64 -5.05
N LEU A 35 -15.06 10.65 -5.41
CA LEU A 35 -16.26 10.32 -4.66
C LEU A 35 -15.98 9.99 -3.19
N SER A 36 -14.97 9.17 -2.93
CA SER A 36 -14.58 8.80 -1.57
C SER A 36 -14.06 9.99 -0.75
N SER A 37 -13.38 10.93 -1.40
CA SER A 37 -12.87 12.14 -0.76
C SER A 37 -13.98 13.14 -0.43
N VAL A 38 -14.94 13.34 -1.34
CA VAL A 38 -16.13 14.17 -1.05
C VAL A 38 -16.98 13.53 0.04
N PHE A 39 -17.19 12.21 -0.01
CA PHE A 39 -17.92 11.50 1.05
C PHE A 39 -17.26 11.71 2.42
N HIS A 40 -15.94 11.62 2.49
CA HIS A 40 -15.19 11.85 3.74
C HIS A 40 -15.44 13.26 4.29
N ASP A 41 -15.24 14.29 3.47
CA ASP A 41 -15.42 15.69 3.85
C ASP A 41 -16.85 15.94 4.39
N GLU A 42 -17.86 15.55 3.61
CA GLU A 42 -19.27 15.70 3.99
C GLU A 42 -19.63 14.90 5.26
N PHE A 43 -19.10 13.69 5.42
CA PHE A 43 -19.32 12.88 6.61
C PHE A 43 -18.76 13.57 7.86
N VAL A 44 -17.55 14.16 7.77
CA VAL A 44 -16.92 14.90 8.87
C VAL A 44 -17.71 16.16 9.20
N PHE A 45 -18.24 16.85 8.18
CA PHE A 45 -19.11 18.01 8.32
C PHE A 45 -20.43 17.66 9.03
N ILE A 46 -21.12 16.59 8.59
CA ILE A 46 -22.40 16.17 9.19
C ILE A 46 -22.19 15.74 10.65
N HIS A 47 -21.04 15.12 10.93
CA HIS A 47 -20.64 14.69 12.28
C HIS A 47 -21.72 13.83 12.98
N PRO A 48 -22.15 12.70 12.37
CA PRO A 48 -23.37 12.00 12.78
C PRO A 48 -23.31 11.31 14.15
N PHE A 49 -22.13 11.07 14.69
CA PHE A 49 -21.92 10.38 15.97
C PHE A 49 -21.44 11.33 17.07
N ALA A 50 -21.63 10.93 18.33
CA ALA A 50 -21.15 11.69 19.48
C ALA A 50 -19.60 11.67 19.61
N ASP A 51 -18.97 10.59 19.14
CA ASP A 51 -17.51 10.44 19.04
C ASP A 51 -17.19 9.51 17.85
N GLY A 52 -15.97 9.59 17.35
CA GLY A 52 -15.45 8.66 16.35
C GLY A 52 -15.67 9.07 14.91
N ASN A 53 -16.24 10.25 14.64
CA ASN A 53 -16.55 10.68 13.27
C ASN A 53 -15.34 10.67 12.34
N GLY A 54 -14.18 11.17 12.77
CA GLY A 54 -12.96 11.10 11.95
C GLY A 54 -12.49 9.67 11.68
N ARG A 55 -12.63 8.75 12.65
CA ARG A 55 -12.30 7.32 12.46
C ARG A 55 -13.27 6.68 11.47
N MET A 56 -14.56 7.00 11.59
CA MET A 56 -15.60 6.50 10.69
C MET A 56 -15.48 7.06 9.28
N ALA A 57 -15.09 8.33 9.11
CA ALA A 57 -14.89 8.94 7.81
C ALA A 57 -13.74 8.27 7.05
N ARG A 58 -12.60 8.06 7.71
CA ARG A 58 -11.48 7.29 7.15
C ARG A 58 -11.86 5.85 6.82
N LEU A 59 -12.59 5.18 7.72
CA LEU A 59 -13.07 3.83 7.48
C LEU A 59 -13.98 3.75 6.24
N TRP A 60 -14.92 4.69 6.10
CA TRP A 60 -15.79 4.76 4.92
C TRP A 60 -15.00 5.04 3.64
N GLN A 61 -14.07 6.00 3.67
CA GLN A 61 -13.22 6.30 2.51
C GLN A 61 -12.45 5.06 2.06
N THR A 62 -11.78 4.37 2.99
CA THR A 62 -11.09 3.10 2.70
C THR A 62 -12.05 2.04 2.17
N GLY A 63 -13.25 1.89 2.76
CA GLY A 63 -14.26 0.94 2.29
C GLY A 63 -14.71 1.20 0.86
N ILE A 64 -14.98 2.46 0.51
CA ILE A 64 -15.36 2.89 -0.85
C ILE A 64 -14.23 2.57 -1.83
N LEU A 65 -12.98 2.91 -1.48
CA LEU A 65 -11.82 2.67 -2.34
C LEU A 65 -11.54 1.17 -2.51
N CYS A 66 -11.66 0.36 -1.46
CA CYS A 66 -11.49 -1.09 -1.52
C CYS A 66 -12.55 -1.77 -2.39
N ALA A 67 -13.78 -1.26 -2.37
CA ALA A 67 -14.84 -1.76 -3.25
C ALA A 67 -14.53 -1.52 -4.74
N TRP A 68 -13.78 -0.46 -5.04
CA TRP A 68 -13.30 -0.17 -6.40
C TRP A 68 -12.04 -0.96 -6.76
N ASN A 69 -11.03 -0.96 -5.89
CA ASN A 69 -9.78 -1.69 -6.09
C ASN A 69 -9.24 -2.24 -4.74
N PRO A 70 -9.07 -3.57 -4.61
CA PRO A 70 -8.59 -4.19 -3.37
C PRO A 70 -7.22 -3.71 -2.88
N ILE A 71 -6.39 -3.09 -3.73
CA ILE A 71 -5.06 -2.58 -3.33
C ILE A 71 -5.14 -1.58 -2.16
N PHE A 72 -6.23 -0.81 -2.09
CA PHE A 72 -6.43 0.20 -1.05
C PHE A 72 -6.56 -0.40 0.36
N GLN A 73 -6.77 -1.71 0.49
CA GLN A 73 -6.74 -2.41 1.78
C GLN A 73 -5.34 -2.38 2.41
N TYR A 74 -4.30 -2.25 1.60
CA TYR A 74 -2.90 -2.37 2.02
C TYR A 74 -2.15 -1.04 1.99
N LEU A 75 -2.76 0.03 1.47
CA LEU A 75 -2.12 1.34 1.39
C LEU A 75 -2.21 2.08 2.74
N PRO A 76 -1.08 2.54 3.31
CA PRO A 76 -1.06 3.22 4.60
C PRO A 76 -1.48 4.71 4.51
N ILE A 77 -2.62 4.99 3.88
CA ILE A 77 -3.13 6.35 3.66
C ILE A 77 -3.34 7.07 5.00
N GLU A 78 -3.86 6.36 6.01
CA GLU A 78 -4.06 6.93 7.35
C GLU A 78 -2.77 7.41 8.00
N SER A 79 -1.64 6.74 7.74
CA SER A 79 -0.33 7.16 8.23
C SER A 79 0.12 8.47 7.59
N GLN A 80 -0.17 8.68 6.30
CA GLN A 80 0.07 9.97 5.64
C GLN A 80 -0.82 11.06 6.23
N ILE A 81 -2.13 10.82 6.37
CA ILE A 81 -3.05 11.80 6.98
C ILE A 81 -2.59 12.18 8.39
N HIS A 82 -2.11 11.21 9.18
CA HIS A 82 -1.59 11.48 10.51
C HIS A 82 -0.28 12.30 10.48
N ALA A 83 0.63 12.02 9.54
CA ALA A 83 1.86 12.78 9.38
C ALA A 83 1.61 14.24 8.96
N PHE A 84 0.57 14.48 8.17
CA PHE A 84 0.14 15.80 7.67
C PHE A 84 -1.19 16.24 8.30
N GLN A 85 -1.33 15.98 9.60
CA GLN A 85 -2.56 16.27 10.33
C GLN A 85 -2.93 17.76 10.35
N PRO A 86 -1.98 18.72 10.48
CA PRO A 86 -2.29 20.15 10.37
C PRO A 86 -2.92 20.52 9.02
N GLU A 87 -2.34 20.05 7.92
CA GLU A 87 -2.77 20.31 6.55
C GLU A 87 -4.13 19.67 6.27
N TYR A 88 -4.36 18.45 6.76
CA TYR A 88 -5.64 17.77 6.70
C TYR A 88 -6.76 18.61 7.35
N TYR A 89 -6.53 19.13 8.56
CA TYR A 89 -7.53 19.97 9.23
C TYR A 89 -7.71 21.33 8.55
N GLU A 90 -6.65 21.91 7.97
CA GLU A 90 -6.76 23.16 7.20
C GLU A 90 -7.57 22.96 5.91
N ALA A 91 -7.40 21.82 5.23
CA ALA A 91 -8.18 21.48 4.04
C ALA A 91 -9.68 21.40 4.37
N ILE A 92 -10.05 20.72 5.46
CA ILE A 92 -11.44 20.66 5.94
C ILE A 92 -11.96 22.05 6.31
N ALA A 93 -11.17 22.83 7.06
CA ALA A 93 -11.55 24.18 7.45
C ALA A 93 -11.75 25.12 6.25
N THR A 94 -11.01 24.91 5.17
CA THR A 94 -11.17 25.63 3.90
C THR A 94 -12.46 25.21 3.21
N CYS A 95 -12.72 23.90 3.08
CA CYS A 95 -13.94 23.39 2.44
C CYS A 95 -15.20 23.91 3.12
N HIS A 96 -15.21 23.93 4.45
CA HIS A 96 -16.31 24.50 5.23
C HIS A 96 -16.55 25.99 4.98
N ARG A 97 -15.47 26.76 4.76
CA ARG A 97 -15.55 28.21 4.55
C ARG A 97 -16.04 28.56 3.15
N GLU A 98 -15.65 27.77 2.17
CA GLU A 98 -15.96 27.98 0.76
C GLU A 98 -17.25 27.27 0.33
N GLY A 99 -17.71 26.27 1.10
CA GLY A 99 -18.85 25.43 0.75
C GLY A 99 -18.55 24.50 -0.44
N GLN A 100 -17.28 24.15 -0.63
CA GLN A 100 -16.80 23.31 -1.74
C GLN A 100 -15.74 22.34 -1.23
N SER A 101 -15.82 21.07 -1.60
CA SER A 101 -14.85 20.04 -1.15
C SER A 101 -13.52 20.05 -1.91
N ASN A 102 -13.31 21.00 -2.83
CA ASN A 102 -12.19 20.98 -3.78
C ASN A 102 -10.82 20.88 -3.08
N SER A 103 -10.59 21.68 -2.03
CA SER A 103 -9.31 21.67 -1.31
C SER A 103 -9.05 20.33 -0.63
N PHE A 104 -10.09 19.71 -0.06
CA PHE A 104 -9.98 18.40 0.58
C PHE A 104 -9.75 17.28 -0.45
N VAL A 105 -10.45 17.33 -1.59
CA VAL A 105 -10.25 16.38 -2.69
C VAL A 105 -8.81 16.45 -3.19
N LEU A 106 -8.28 17.65 -3.44
CA LEU A 106 -6.90 17.82 -3.90
C LEU A 106 -5.89 17.30 -2.86
N PHE A 107 -6.07 17.66 -1.59
CA PHE A 107 -5.24 17.14 -0.50
C PHE A 107 -5.24 15.61 -0.45
N MET A 108 -6.41 14.99 -0.53
CA MET A 108 -6.52 13.53 -0.48
C MET A 108 -5.87 12.85 -1.69
N LEU A 109 -6.06 13.40 -2.90
CA LEU A 109 -5.42 12.87 -4.10
C LEU A 109 -3.90 12.94 -4.01
N GLU A 110 -3.35 14.05 -3.53
CA GLU A 110 -1.91 14.21 -3.31
C GLU A 110 -1.38 13.17 -2.31
N LYS A 111 -2.05 13.00 -1.15
CA LYS A 111 -1.59 12.01 -0.16
C LYS A 111 -1.71 10.57 -0.64
N ILE A 112 -2.71 10.26 -1.48
CA ILE A 112 -2.83 8.93 -2.11
C ILE A 112 -1.68 8.69 -3.10
N ASP A 113 -1.38 9.68 -3.95
CA ASP A 113 -0.29 9.61 -4.91
C ASP A 113 1.07 9.41 -4.22
N GLU A 114 1.38 10.24 -3.20
CA GLU A 114 2.59 10.10 -2.38
C GLU A 114 2.69 8.73 -1.69
N THR A 115 1.55 8.18 -1.23
CA THR A 115 1.50 6.86 -0.60
C THR A 115 1.84 5.77 -1.61
N LEU A 116 1.28 5.85 -2.82
CA LEU A 116 1.57 4.90 -3.89
C LEU A 116 3.05 4.96 -4.27
N ASP A 117 3.60 6.16 -4.46
CA ASP A 117 5.01 6.40 -4.76
C ASP A 117 5.94 5.79 -3.70
N MET A 118 5.59 5.95 -2.42
CA MET A 118 6.34 5.36 -1.31
C MET A 118 6.33 3.83 -1.38
N VAL A 119 5.17 3.21 -1.65
CA VAL A 119 5.03 1.76 -1.75
C VAL A 119 5.76 1.22 -2.98
N PHE A 120 5.73 1.92 -4.12
CA PHE A 120 6.50 1.55 -5.31
C PHE A 120 8.00 1.56 -5.03
N ARG A 121 8.54 2.62 -4.41
CA ARG A 121 9.97 2.70 -4.07
C ARG A 121 10.42 1.63 -3.08
N GLN A 122 9.57 1.26 -2.12
CA GLN A 122 9.85 0.16 -1.20
C GLN A 122 9.94 -1.18 -1.94
N THR A 123 9.04 -1.40 -2.90
CA THR A 123 9.04 -2.59 -3.76
C THR A 123 10.30 -2.63 -4.63
N ASP A 124 10.61 -1.53 -5.34
CA ASP A 124 11.80 -1.42 -6.20
C ASP A 124 13.10 -1.60 -5.43
N SER A 125 13.19 -1.07 -4.20
CA SER A 125 14.38 -1.25 -3.36
C SER A 125 14.56 -2.71 -2.94
N SER A 126 13.46 -3.42 -2.65
CA SER A 126 13.47 -4.84 -2.30
C SER A 126 13.89 -5.68 -3.51
N ASP A 127 13.33 -5.40 -4.69
CA ASP A 127 13.69 -6.07 -5.94
C ASP A 127 15.13 -5.77 -6.37
N SER A 128 15.60 -4.54 -6.15
CA SER A 128 17.00 -4.15 -6.37
C SER A 128 17.96 -4.88 -5.42
N ILE A 129 17.60 -5.01 -4.14
CA ILE A 129 18.39 -5.76 -3.15
C ILE A 129 18.43 -7.25 -3.51
N ILE A 130 17.28 -7.84 -3.84
CA ILE A 130 17.19 -9.24 -4.29
C ILE A 130 18.00 -9.42 -5.58
N GLY A 131 17.87 -8.52 -6.54
CA GLY A 131 18.67 -8.50 -7.78
C GLY A 131 20.16 -8.40 -7.51
N GLN A 132 20.60 -7.62 -6.51
CA GLN A 132 22.01 -7.53 -6.12
C GLN A 132 22.51 -8.85 -5.50
N TYR A 133 21.70 -9.54 -4.70
CA TYR A 133 22.05 -10.86 -4.18
C TYR A 133 22.13 -11.91 -5.29
N VAL A 134 21.14 -11.96 -6.18
CA VAL A 134 21.14 -12.85 -7.34
C VAL A 134 22.35 -12.57 -8.25
N LYS A 135 22.66 -11.31 -8.53
CA LYS A 135 23.85 -10.93 -9.28
C LYS A 135 25.13 -11.43 -8.61
N ARG A 136 25.29 -11.21 -7.30
CA ARG A 136 26.44 -11.74 -6.54
C ARG A 136 26.55 -13.26 -6.60
N LEU A 137 25.42 -13.97 -6.56
CA LEU A 137 25.39 -15.43 -6.73
C LEU A 137 25.92 -15.82 -8.11
N LEU A 138 25.38 -15.20 -9.17
CA LEU A 138 25.75 -15.51 -10.55
C LEU A 138 27.21 -15.15 -10.86
N ASP A 139 27.74 -14.07 -10.28
CA ASP A 139 29.14 -13.67 -10.44
C ASP A 139 30.09 -14.67 -9.75
N ALA A 140 29.63 -15.32 -8.68
CA ALA A 140 30.41 -16.33 -7.94
C ALA A 140 30.33 -17.74 -8.54
N MET A 141 29.37 -18.00 -9.43
CA MET A 141 29.15 -19.31 -10.05
C MET A 141 29.67 -19.34 -11.48
N GLU A 142 30.45 -20.37 -11.79
CA GLU A 142 30.83 -20.69 -13.16
C GLU A 142 29.65 -21.30 -13.92
N TYR A 143 29.62 -21.05 -15.23
CA TYR A 143 28.57 -21.54 -16.12
C TYR A 143 28.65 -23.07 -16.23
N ASP A 144 27.50 -23.75 -16.19
CA ASP A 144 27.42 -25.22 -16.29
C ASP A 144 28.21 -26.02 -15.23
N VAL A 145 28.63 -25.38 -14.13
CA VAL A 145 29.29 -26.05 -13.00
C VAL A 145 28.29 -26.25 -11.85
N PRO A 146 28.12 -27.49 -11.32
CA PRO A 146 27.23 -27.74 -10.21
C PRO A 146 27.87 -27.35 -8.87
N TYR A 147 27.22 -26.46 -8.12
CA TYR A 147 27.64 -26.06 -6.77
C TYR A 147 26.66 -26.58 -5.71
N SER A 148 27.20 -27.15 -4.62
CA SER A 148 26.38 -27.45 -3.44
C SER A 148 26.06 -26.16 -2.67
N ALA A 149 24.98 -26.16 -1.88
CA ALA A 149 24.65 -25.03 -1.01
C ALA A 149 25.80 -24.63 -0.06
N ASN A 150 26.57 -25.61 0.46
CA ASN A 150 27.76 -25.34 1.28
C ASN A 150 28.81 -24.56 0.51
N ARG A 151 29.09 -24.98 -0.73
CA ARG A 151 30.12 -24.35 -1.55
C ARG A 151 29.73 -22.91 -1.89
N ILE A 152 28.46 -22.66 -2.21
CA ILE A 152 27.95 -21.31 -2.47
C ILE A 152 28.07 -20.44 -1.20
N MET A 153 27.75 -20.99 -0.03
CA MET A 153 27.93 -20.24 1.23
C MET A 153 29.39 -19.87 1.49
N GLU A 154 30.34 -20.76 1.23
CA GLU A 154 31.77 -20.47 1.35
C GLU A 154 32.20 -19.35 0.40
N LEU A 155 31.82 -19.43 -0.87
CA LEU A 155 32.16 -18.45 -1.91
C LEU A 155 31.59 -17.06 -1.61
N LEU A 156 30.37 -17.00 -1.08
CA LEU A 156 29.70 -15.75 -0.75
C LEU A 156 29.94 -15.29 0.71
N HIS A 157 30.75 -16.05 1.47
CA HIS A 157 31.03 -15.83 2.90
C HIS A 157 29.77 -15.71 3.77
N LEU A 158 28.76 -16.53 3.49
CA LEU A 158 27.48 -16.53 4.20
C LEU A 158 27.53 -17.44 5.43
N LYS A 159 26.93 -16.98 6.53
CA LYS A 159 26.82 -17.74 7.78
C LYS A 159 25.49 -18.49 7.93
N SER A 160 24.47 -18.12 7.16
CA SER A 160 23.12 -18.68 7.26
C SER A 160 22.66 -19.34 5.97
N ARG A 161 22.23 -20.60 6.07
CA ARG A 161 21.58 -21.33 4.98
C ARG A 161 20.23 -20.73 4.61
N GLU A 162 19.52 -20.18 5.58
CA GLU A 162 18.22 -19.56 5.35
C GLU A 162 18.38 -18.30 4.49
N THR A 163 19.37 -17.47 4.79
CA THR A 163 19.70 -16.28 3.99
C THR A 163 20.09 -16.67 2.57
N LEU A 164 20.94 -17.69 2.39
CA LEU A 164 21.28 -18.23 1.07
C LEU A 164 20.02 -18.63 0.29
N ARG A 165 19.14 -19.42 0.92
CA ARG A 165 17.93 -19.93 0.25
C ARG A 165 16.99 -18.79 -0.13
N LYS A 166 16.65 -17.92 0.83
CA LYS A 166 15.62 -16.88 0.67
C LYS A 166 16.05 -15.77 -0.29
N ASN A 167 17.30 -15.31 -0.20
CA ASN A 167 17.72 -14.09 -0.89
C ASN A 167 18.54 -14.34 -2.16
N TYR A 168 19.12 -15.54 -2.32
CA TYR A 168 20.00 -15.86 -3.45
C TYR A 168 19.41 -16.96 -4.33
N ILE A 169 19.18 -18.15 -3.77
CA ILE A 169 18.82 -19.34 -4.56
C ILE A 169 17.37 -19.29 -5.06
N ASN A 170 16.38 -19.09 -4.17
CA ASN A 170 14.98 -19.10 -4.59
C ASN A 170 14.67 -18.02 -5.64
N PRO A 171 15.11 -16.75 -5.48
CA PRO A 171 14.88 -15.74 -6.50
C PRO A 171 15.57 -16.07 -7.83
N ALA A 172 16.80 -16.59 -7.79
CA ALA A 172 17.50 -16.98 -9.01
C ALA A 172 16.86 -18.18 -9.73
N LEU A 173 16.23 -19.11 -9.00
CA LEU A 173 15.44 -20.21 -9.56
C LEU A 173 14.13 -19.71 -10.19
N GLU A 174 13.42 -18.80 -9.50
CA GLU A 174 12.18 -18.18 -10.00
C GLU A 174 12.43 -17.38 -11.28
N MET A 175 13.57 -16.70 -11.37
CA MET A 175 14.03 -15.99 -12.57
C MET A 175 14.60 -16.93 -13.66
N GLY A 176 14.76 -18.23 -13.38
CA GLY A 176 15.32 -19.20 -14.34
C GLY A 176 16.82 -19.04 -14.63
N LEU A 177 17.55 -18.30 -13.81
CA LEU A 177 18.98 -17.99 -13.98
C LEU A 177 19.89 -19.11 -13.46
N ILE A 178 19.35 -19.96 -12.59
CA ILE A 178 19.98 -21.20 -12.13
C ILE A 178 18.98 -22.36 -12.20
N ILE A 179 19.48 -23.59 -12.19
CA ILE A 179 18.66 -24.80 -12.11
C ILE A 179 19.11 -25.73 -10.99
N MET A 180 18.19 -26.56 -10.51
CA MET A 180 18.46 -27.65 -9.58
C MET A 180 18.88 -28.92 -10.31
N SER A 181 19.84 -29.67 -9.77
CA SER A 181 20.21 -30.98 -10.31
C SER A 181 19.17 -32.07 -10.02
N ASN A 182 18.40 -31.95 -8.94
CA ASN A 182 17.29 -32.85 -8.62
C ASN A 182 16.00 -32.05 -8.33
N PRO A 183 15.23 -31.66 -9.37
CA PRO A 183 14.02 -30.86 -9.20
C PRO A 183 12.91 -31.59 -8.42
N ASP A 184 12.79 -32.90 -8.58
CA ASP A 184 11.74 -33.72 -7.93
C ASP A 184 11.95 -33.88 -6.42
N LYS A 185 13.18 -33.64 -5.94
CA LYS A 185 13.56 -33.72 -4.52
C LYS A 185 14.32 -32.46 -4.09
N PRO A 186 13.65 -31.31 -3.98
CA PRO A 186 14.30 -30.02 -3.73
C PRO A 186 15.04 -29.95 -2.39
N THR A 187 14.67 -30.79 -1.41
CA THR A 187 15.29 -30.88 -0.09
C THR A 187 16.38 -31.97 0.00
N SER A 188 16.78 -32.56 -1.12
CA SER A 188 17.81 -33.60 -1.17
C SER A 188 19.13 -33.12 -0.54
N ARG A 189 19.76 -33.97 0.27
CA ARG A 189 21.08 -33.70 0.86
C ARG A 189 22.17 -33.50 -0.20
N ASN A 190 21.98 -34.10 -1.37
CA ASN A 190 22.92 -34.03 -2.51
C ASN A 190 22.49 -32.98 -3.54
N GLN A 191 21.59 -32.07 -3.20
CA GLN A 191 21.14 -31.04 -4.13
C GLN A 191 22.27 -30.10 -4.51
N THR A 192 22.39 -29.82 -5.81
CA THR A 192 23.30 -28.83 -6.36
C THR A 192 22.55 -27.86 -7.27
N TYR A 193 23.13 -26.67 -7.43
CA TYR A 193 22.61 -25.58 -8.23
C TYR A 193 23.61 -25.23 -9.31
N MET A 194 23.13 -24.94 -10.51
CA MET A 194 23.98 -24.68 -11.67
C MET A 194 23.49 -23.46 -12.41
N LYS A 195 24.42 -22.57 -12.76
CA LYS A 195 24.17 -21.37 -13.57
C LYS A 195 23.95 -21.75 -15.03
N ARG A 196 22.89 -21.18 -15.62
CA ARG A 196 22.52 -21.31 -17.03
C ARG A 196 22.46 -19.95 -17.69
#